data_AF-A2D971-F1
#
_entry.id   AF-A2D971-F1
#
_cell.length_a   1.000
_cell.length_b   1.000
_cell.length_c   1.000
_cell.angle_alpha   90.00
_cell.angle_beta   90.00
_cell.angle_gamma   90.00
#
_symmetry.space_group_name_H-M   'P 1'
#
loop_
_entity.id
_entity.type
_entity.pdbx_description
1 polymer ?
#
loop_
_entity_poly.entity_id
_entity_poly.type
_entity_poly.pdbx_seq_one_letter_code
_entity_poly.pdbx_strand_id
1 'polypeptide(L)'
;MELQQSFSDYYGSIEPINKTENETISEHKGNYYIHHAIFSFHYNKTAISITSNPYGKVLLETCTFYNNSSTEDGGSFYILHPDCVLVHICLLLSKGKKTGCGYYIWSVQTTYKKSYAFECSFTECSGYRGSFYHYYGDIQVSNINTSFHKITCYAAYAISDPTGTGIIKFTTASNTSSTHYAVTFNNKCNVTKCNYLNNDYTGSDNGIIYSYRNSTNFSSCSFIGNKGNYLFDVKPNIVDNCYFNENNVTQTVRNDPISYDSNDSLDSFISHYSTEQCPTTNLEKNKKDSNLKFKKGKLKIKDIKNIVNKSFKTSFIVAVNMSIKKS
;
A
#
# COMPACT_ATOMS: atom_id res chain seq x y z
N MET A 1 24.64 6.37 17.67
CA MET A 1 23.92 7.64 17.45
C MET A 1 22.56 7.26 16.90
N GLU A 2 21.61 7.11 17.82
CA GLU A 2 20.31 6.47 17.61
C GLU A 2 19.36 7.45 16.89
N LEU A 3 18.84 7.03 15.73
CA LEU A 3 17.76 7.73 15.04
C LEU A 3 16.42 7.42 15.75
N GLN A 4 16.25 7.98 16.94
CA GLN A 4 14.93 8.28 17.49
C GLN A 4 14.53 9.67 17.00
N GLN A 5 14.12 9.79 15.74
CA GLN A 5 13.38 10.97 15.32
C GLN A 5 11.98 10.88 15.94
N SER A 6 11.67 11.83 16.80
CA SER A 6 10.41 11.90 17.53
C SER A 6 9.28 12.34 16.59
N PHE A 7 8.10 11.75 16.73
CA PHE A 7 6.86 12.15 16.03
C PHE A 7 6.53 13.64 16.14
N SER A 8 7.06 14.32 17.18
CA SER A 8 7.00 15.77 17.34
C SER A 8 7.55 16.53 16.13
N ASP A 9 8.56 15.98 15.45
CA ASP A 9 9.24 16.70 14.36
C ASP A 9 8.36 16.80 13.11
N TYR A 10 7.46 15.83 12.89
CA TYR A 10 6.53 15.87 11.76
C TYR A 10 5.50 17.00 11.93
N TYR A 11 4.95 17.16 13.14
CA TYR A 11 3.94 18.19 13.41
C TYR A 11 4.55 19.54 13.79
N GLY A 12 5.77 19.57 14.31
CA GLY A 12 6.40 20.76 14.85
C GLY A 12 5.68 21.22 16.14
N SER A 13 5.29 22.48 16.20
CA SER A 13 4.54 23.05 17.33
C SER A 13 3.02 22.82 17.26
N ILE A 14 2.54 22.09 16.24
CA ILE A 14 1.11 21.87 16.03
C ILE A 14 0.67 20.64 16.84
N GLU A 15 -0.34 20.79 17.69
CA GLU A 15 -0.95 19.67 18.40
C GLU A 15 -1.94 18.93 17.48
N PRO A 16 -1.73 17.64 17.19
CA PRO A 16 -2.65 16.86 16.37
C PRO A 16 -3.84 16.35 17.17
N ILE A 17 -4.98 16.19 16.51
CA ILE A 17 -6.13 15.45 17.01
C ILE A 17 -5.72 13.97 17.06
N ASN A 18 -5.60 13.44 18.27
CA ASN A 18 -5.22 12.06 18.49
C ASN A 18 -6.43 11.13 18.39
N LYS A 19 -6.29 10.03 17.64
CA LYS A 19 -7.33 9.03 17.37
C LYS A 19 -6.77 7.62 17.50
N THR A 20 -7.39 6.81 18.36
CA THR A 20 -6.93 5.43 18.66
C THR A 20 -8.05 4.40 18.63
N GLU A 21 -9.27 4.79 18.28
CA GLU A 21 -10.46 3.94 18.39
C GLU A 21 -11.02 3.52 17.03
N ASN A 22 -11.84 2.45 17.02
CA ASN A 22 -12.59 2.03 15.84
C ASN A 22 -13.80 2.94 15.60
N GLU A 23 -13.56 4.19 15.28
CA GLU A 23 -14.58 5.19 14.95
C GLU A 23 -14.55 5.54 13.46
N THR A 24 -15.67 6.04 12.93
CA THR A 24 -15.68 6.63 11.58
C THR A 24 -15.18 8.06 11.69
N ILE A 25 -14.09 8.38 11.02
CA ILE A 25 -13.52 9.73 10.95
C ILE A 25 -13.93 10.31 9.59
N SER A 26 -14.67 11.43 9.59
CA SER A 26 -15.19 12.05 8.37
C SER A 26 -15.10 13.56 8.50
N GLU A 27 -13.96 14.12 8.12
CA GLU A 27 -13.55 15.47 8.52
C GLU A 27 -13.07 16.31 7.34
N HIS A 28 -13.24 17.62 7.45
CA HIS A 28 -12.90 18.60 6.40
C HIS A 28 -11.77 19.57 6.79
N LYS A 29 -11.21 19.42 7.99
CA LYS A 29 -10.11 20.25 8.50
C LYS A 29 -9.42 19.57 9.68
N GLY A 30 -8.14 19.86 9.87
CA GLY A 30 -7.40 19.49 11.08
C GLY A 30 -6.09 18.78 10.79
N ASN A 31 -5.34 18.55 11.86
CA ASN A 31 -4.15 17.71 11.86
C ASN A 31 -4.47 16.46 12.67
N TYR A 32 -4.21 15.28 12.14
CA TYR A 32 -4.63 14.02 12.75
C TYR A 32 -3.45 13.11 12.94
N TYR A 33 -3.31 12.58 14.14
CA TYR A 33 -2.42 11.48 14.45
C TYR A 33 -3.29 10.29 14.84
N ILE A 34 -3.35 9.31 13.94
CA ILE A 34 -4.22 8.15 14.06
C ILE A 34 -3.32 6.95 14.27
N HIS A 35 -3.37 6.33 15.45
CA HIS A 35 -2.38 5.33 15.77
C HIS A 35 -2.90 4.18 16.62
N HIS A 36 -2.24 3.03 16.48
CA HIS A 36 -2.50 1.85 17.30
C HIS A 36 -3.99 1.44 17.31
N ALA A 37 -4.67 1.66 16.18
CA ALA A 37 -6.11 1.50 16.04
C ALA A 37 -6.45 0.36 15.07
N ILE A 38 -7.59 -0.30 15.31
CA ILE A 38 -8.14 -1.32 14.42
C ILE A 38 -9.48 -0.82 13.89
N PHE A 39 -9.50 -0.42 12.62
CA PHE A 39 -10.70 -0.02 11.90
C PHE A 39 -11.30 -1.24 11.21
N SER A 40 -12.46 -1.69 11.70
CA SER A 40 -13.07 -2.91 11.19
C SER A 40 -14.56 -2.77 10.96
N PHE A 41 -15.03 -3.44 9.90
CA PHE A 41 -16.45 -3.56 9.56
C PHE A 41 -17.16 -2.23 9.29
N HIS A 42 -16.43 -1.25 8.75
CA HIS A 42 -17.03 -0.05 8.16
C HIS A 42 -17.57 -0.41 6.78
N TYR A 43 -18.89 -0.49 6.61
CA TYR A 43 -19.51 -0.92 5.37
C TYR A 43 -20.16 0.23 4.62
N ASN A 44 -19.96 0.26 3.30
CA ASN A 44 -20.48 1.28 2.39
C ASN A 44 -20.03 2.73 2.70
N LYS A 45 -19.12 2.91 3.65
CA LYS A 45 -18.54 4.20 4.02
C LYS A 45 -17.10 3.96 4.46
N THR A 46 -16.19 4.75 3.90
CA THR A 46 -14.77 4.76 4.26
C THR A 46 -14.60 5.00 5.77
N ALA A 47 -13.74 4.22 6.43
CA ALA A 47 -13.52 4.34 7.88
C ALA A 47 -12.89 5.69 8.24
N ILE A 48 -11.94 6.16 7.43
CA ILE A 48 -11.31 7.47 7.58
C ILE A 48 -11.41 8.24 6.27
N SER A 49 -12.15 9.32 6.27
CA SER A 49 -12.23 10.27 5.15
C SER A 49 -11.81 11.64 5.68
N ILE A 50 -10.61 12.09 5.31
CA ILE A 50 -10.09 13.41 5.67
C ILE A 50 -9.89 14.20 4.38
N THR A 51 -10.80 15.13 4.15
CA THR A 51 -10.82 16.01 2.97
C THR A 51 -10.50 17.42 3.42
N SER A 52 -9.26 17.61 3.87
CA SER A 52 -8.84 18.83 4.57
C SER A 52 -8.39 19.93 3.60
N ASN A 53 -8.29 21.16 4.11
CA ASN A 53 -7.46 22.19 3.50
C ASN A 53 -6.01 21.67 3.30
N PRO A 54 -5.30 22.04 2.22
CA PRO A 54 -3.90 21.67 1.94
C PRO A 54 -2.88 21.92 3.07
N TYR A 55 -3.20 22.69 4.10
CA TYR A 55 -2.31 22.89 5.26
C TYR A 55 -2.41 21.81 6.35
N GLY A 56 -3.37 20.87 6.25
CA GLY A 56 -3.48 19.77 7.21
C GLY A 56 -2.32 18.76 7.12
N LYS A 57 -2.09 18.03 8.21
CA LYS A 57 -1.16 16.91 8.31
C LYS A 57 -1.85 15.69 8.89
N VAL A 58 -1.65 14.55 8.25
CA VAL A 58 -2.19 13.25 8.67
C VAL A 58 -1.02 12.27 8.82
N LEU A 59 -0.95 11.60 9.97
CA LEU A 59 -0.07 10.47 10.22
C LEU A 59 -0.94 9.29 10.65
N LEU A 60 -0.85 8.18 9.91
CA LEU A 60 -1.39 6.90 10.35
C LEU A 60 -0.21 6.02 10.74
N GLU A 61 -0.22 5.49 11.96
CA GLU A 61 0.84 4.63 12.47
C GLU A 61 0.28 3.37 13.13
N THR A 62 0.81 2.20 12.76
CA THR A 62 0.44 0.93 13.42
C THR A 62 -1.08 0.73 13.42
N CYS A 63 -1.71 1.01 12.28
CA CYS A 63 -3.15 0.90 12.11
C CYS A 63 -3.50 -0.36 11.31
N THR A 64 -4.59 -1.02 11.68
CA THR A 64 -5.12 -2.15 10.94
C THR A 64 -6.51 -1.87 10.41
N PHE A 65 -6.72 -2.16 9.13
CA PHE A 65 -8.00 -2.04 8.45
C PHE A 65 -8.46 -3.44 8.04
N TYR A 66 -9.62 -3.86 8.54
CA TYR A 66 -10.12 -5.21 8.32
C TYR A 66 -11.56 -5.22 7.84
N ASN A 67 -11.77 -5.81 6.66
CA ASN A 67 -13.09 -6.02 6.08
C ASN A 67 -13.93 -4.73 6.03
N ASN A 68 -13.31 -3.65 5.57
CA ASN A 68 -13.96 -2.38 5.33
C ASN A 68 -14.42 -2.28 3.87
N SER A 69 -15.45 -1.51 3.61
CA SER A 69 -15.91 -1.21 2.26
C SER A 69 -16.43 0.21 2.10
N SER A 70 -16.20 0.78 0.92
CA SER A 70 -16.74 2.09 0.53
C SER A 70 -17.38 2.07 -0.85
N THR A 71 -18.45 2.87 -1.02
CA THR A 71 -19.01 3.17 -2.34
C THR A 71 -18.29 4.30 -3.04
N GLU A 72 -17.43 5.01 -2.32
CA GLU A 72 -16.63 6.13 -2.80
C GLU A 72 -15.17 5.70 -2.99
N ASP A 73 -14.32 6.70 -3.22
CA ASP A 73 -12.88 6.58 -3.21
C ASP A 73 -12.35 6.20 -1.82
N GLY A 74 -11.29 5.37 -1.79
CA GLY A 74 -10.70 4.85 -0.56
C GLY A 74 -11.60 3.82 0.13
N GLY A 75 -11.33 2.53 -0.02
CA GLY A 75 -12.14 1.48 0.62
C GLY A 75 -12.07 1.52 2.14
N SER A 76 -10.86 1.66 2.69
CA SER A 76 -10.61 1.77 4.13
C SER A 76 -10.35 3.21 4.56
N PHE A 77 -9.51 3.94 3.82
CA PHE A 77 -9.30 5.36 4.08
C PHE A 77 -9.07 6.18 2.80
N TYR A 78 -9.45 7.44 2.87
CA TYR A 78 -9.35 8.43 1.81
C TYR A 78 -8.82 9.75 2.38
N ILE A 79 -7.70 10.23 1.83
CA ILE A 79 -7.03 11.45 2.27
C ILE A 79 -6.90 12.39 1.07
N LEU A 80 -7.54 13.55 1.14
CA LEU A 80 -7.57 14.54 0.07
C LEU A 80 -6.99 15.87 0.57
N HIS A 81 -5.85 16.24 -0.02
CA HIS A 81 -5.01 17.45 0.12
C HIS A 81 -3.97 17.56 1.23
N PRO A 82 -4.09 17.01 2.45
CA PRO A 82 -3.09 17.24 3.50
C PRO A 82 -1.79 16.50 3.20
N ASP A 83 -0.73 16.87 3.92
CA ASP A 83 0.44 15.99 4.08
C ASP A 83 -0.03 14.66 4.68
N CYS A 84 0.43 13.54 4.12
CA CYS A 84 0.05 12.21 4.58
C CYS A 84 1.28 11.32 4.68
N VAL A 85 1.46 10.73 5.85
CA VAL A 85 2.49 9.72 6.12
C VAL A 85 1.80 8.49 6.71
N LEU A 86 2.10 7.33 6.14
CA LEU A 86 1.64 6.03 6.59
C LEU A 86 2.82 5.20 7.08
N VAL A 87 2.72 4.61 8.26
CA VAL A 87 3.75 3.72 8.83
C VAL A 87 3.06 2.50 9.44
N HIS A 88 3.56 1.29 9.15
CA HIS A 88 3.02 0.05 9.73
C HIS A 88 1.51 -0.14 9.49
N ILE A 89 1.07 0.06 8.26
CA ILE A 89 -0.35 -0.11 7.91
C ILE A 89 -0.61 -1.54 7.47
N CYS A 90 -1.59 -2.15 8.13
CA CYS A 90 -2.15 -3.44 7.78
C CYS A 90 -3.51 -3.24 7.12
N LEU A 91 -3.73 -3.79 5.93
CA LEU A 91 -5.03 -3.73 5.27
C LEU A 91 -5.40 -5.08 4.66
N LEU A 92 -6.53 -5.63 5.12
CA LEU A 92 -7.01 -6.95 4.75
C LEU A 92 -8.49 -6.86 4.38
N LEU A 93 -8.87 -7.46 3.25
CA LEU A 93 -10.26 -7.58 2.79
C LEU A 93 -10.97 -6.23 2.57
N SER A 94 -10.24 -5.18 2.19
CA SER A 94 -10.85 -3.89 1.87
C SER A 94 -11.51 -3.89 0.50
N LYS A 95 -12.64 -3.20 0.37
CA LYS A 95 -13.38 -3.08 -0.90
C LYS A 95 -13.66 -1.63 -1.26
N GLY A 96 -13.39 -1.22 -2.49
CA GLY A 96 -13.71 0.12 -2.98
C GLY A 96 -14.40 0.06 -4.34
N LYS A 97 -15.50 0.79 -4.52
CA LYS A 97 -16.19 0.86 -5.82
C LYS A 97 -15.47 1.76 -6.84
N LYS A 98 -14.66 2.71 -6.37
CA LYS A 98 -13.94 3.68 -7.21
C LYS A 98 -12.41 3.46 -7.12
N THR A 99 -11.66 4.49 -6.77
CA THR A 99 -10.19 4.48 -6.71
C THR A 99 -9.69 4.15 -5.31
N GLY A 100 -8.61 3.38 -5.22
CA GLY A 100 -7.98 2.99 -3.96
C GLY A 100 -8.84 2.02 -3.16
N CYS A 101 -8.96 0.78 -3.63
CA CYS A 101 -9.78 -0.26 -3.01
C CYS A 101 -9.39 -0.55 -1.55
N GLY A 102 -8.11 -0.37 -1.23
CA GLY A 102 -7.60 -0.24 0.13
C GLY A 102 -7.60 1.21 0.58
N TYR A 103 -6.80 2.06 -0.05
CA TYR A 103 -6.82 3.50 0.24
C TYR A 103 -6.49 4.37 -0.96
N TYR A 104 -6.86 5.64 -0.86
CA TYR A 104 -6.49 6.68 -1.82
C TYR A 104 -5.97 7.93 -1.10
N ILE A 105 -4.77 8.37 -1.49
CA ILE A 105 -4.18 9.66 -1.13
C ILE A 105 -4.13 10.54 -2.39
N TRP A 106 -4.75 11.70 -2.31
CA TRP A 106 -4.71 12.74 -3.35
C TRP A 106 -4.09 14.01 -2.75
N SER A 107 -2.88 14.38 -3.16
CA SER A 107 -2.21 15.63 -2.78
C SER A 107 -2.41 16.75 -3.81
N VAL A 108 -2.09 18.00 -3.48
CA VAL A 108 -2.25 19.12 -4.44
C VAL A 108 -1.13 19.08 -5.50
N GLN A 109 -1.51 19.11 -6.78
CA GLN A 109 -0.65 18.88 -7.97
C GLN A 109 0.71 19.58 -7.97
N THR A 110 0.79 20.80 -7.45
CA THR A 110 1.98 21.66 -7.53
C THR A 110 2.73 21.78 -6.20
N THR A 111 2.35 20.99 -5.20
CA THR A 111 2.93 21.09 -3.86
C THR A 111 3.81 19.88 -3.57
N TYR A 112 4.94 20.07 -2.90
CA TYR A 112 5.80 18.98 -2.39
C TYR A 112 5.24 18.40 -1.09
N LYS A 113 3.91 18.25 -1.03
CA LYS A 113 3.22 17.67 0.12
C LYS A 113 3.58 16.19 0.21
N LYS A 114 3.92 15.75 1.41
CA LYS A 114 4.33 14.38 1.68
C LYS A 114 3.17 13.45 1.39
N SER A 115 3.43 12.41 0.60
CA SER A 115 2.49 11.35 0.27
C SER A 115 3.23 10.04 0.43
N TYR A 116 3.51 9.68 1.69
CA TYR A 116 4.46 8.65 2.04
C TYR A 116 3.79 7.39 2.61
N ALA A 117 4.34 6.23 2.27
CA ALA A 117 3.93 4.96 2.87
C ALA A 117 5.15 4.06 3.15
N PHE A 118 5.28 3.61 4.39
CA PHE A 118 6.41 2.81 4.86
C PHE A 118 5.95 1.58 5.64
N GLU A 119 6.54 0.44 5.33
CA GLU A 119 6.38 -0.80 6.11
C GLU A 119 4.91 -1.24 6.20
N CYS A 120 4.21 -1.27 5.06
CA CYS A 120 2.80 -1.61 5.00
C CYS A 120 2.54 -2.95 4.31
N SER A 121 1.41 -3.56 4.64
CA SER A 121 0.98 -4.85 4.13
C SER A 121 -0.48 -4.81 3.72
N PHE A 122 -0.75 -5.03 2.44
CA PHE A 122 -2.08 -4.96 1.85
C PHE A 122 -2.41 -6.30 1.18
N THR A 123 -3.52 -6.91 1.56
CA THR A 123 -3.89 -8.20 0.96
C THR A 123 -5.41 -8.31 0.75
N GLU A 124 -5.78 -9.08 -0.28
CA GLU A 124 -7.17 -9.44 -0.57
C GLU A 124 -8.13 -8.23 -0.78
N CYS A 125 -7.59 -7.09 -1.24
CA CYS A 125 -8.39 -5.99 -1.73
C CYS A 125 -9.16 -6.35 -3.00
N SER A 126 -10.36 -5.79 -3.15
CA SER A 126 -11.19 -5.96 -4.35
C SER A 126 -11.93 -4.68 -4.72
N GLY A 127 -12.22 -4.49 -6.01
CA GLY A 127 -12.87 -3.27 -6.47
C GLY A 127 -12.42 -2.83 -7.87
N TYR A 128 -12.50 -1.54 -8.13
CA TYR A 128 -12.31 -1.01 -9.48
C TYR A 128 -10.86 -0.60 -9.80
N ARG A 129 -10.18 0.16 -8.93
CA ARG A 129 -8.85 0.72 -9.29
C ARG A 129 -7.88 0.77 -8.11
N GLY A 130 -6.73 0.08 -8.20
CA GLY A 130 -5.65 0.13 -7.20
C GLY A 130 -5.99 -0.56 -5.88
N SER A 131 -5.11 -1.40 -5.32
CA SER A 131 -5.23 -1.72 -3.88
C SER A 131 -4.86 -0.49 -3.05
N PHE A 132 -3.85 0.26 -3.48
CA PHE A 132 -3.59 1.61 -3.00
C PHE A 132 -3.29 2.56 -4.16
N TYR A 133 -3.57 3.84 -3.91
CA TYR A 133 -3.42 4.89 -4.91
C TYR A 133 -2.79 6.13 -4.28
N HIS A 134 -1.70 6.64 -4.87
CA HIS A 134 -1.15 7.96 -4.56
C HIS A 134 -1.22 8.83 -5.81
N TYR A 135 -1.76 10.04 -5.66
CA TYR A 135 -1.86 11.03 -6.72
C TYR A 135 -1.26 12.36 -6.29
N TYR A 136 -0.31 12.87 -7.07
CA TYR A 136 0.45 14.09 -6.79
C TYR A 136 1.24 14.09 -5.46
N GLY A 137 2.00 15.17 -5.25
CA GLY A 137 2.84 15.36 -4.06
C GLY A 137 4.26 14.82 -4.22
N ASP A 138 5.01 14.87 -3.14
CA ASP A 138 6.24 14.11 -2.98
C ASP A 138 5.86 12.68 -2.55
N ILE A 139 5.91 11.75 -3.51
CA ILE A 139 5.46 10.37 -3.30
C ILE A 139 6.66 9.47 -3.00
N GLN A 140 6.64 8.85 -1.82
CA GLN A 140 7.64 7.87 -1.42
C GLN A 140 6.96 6.65 -0.82
N VAL A 141 7.24 5.49 -1.41
CA VAL A 141 6.66 4.22 -1.00
C VAL A 141 7.79 3.24 -0.77
N SER A 142 7.87 2.68 0.44
CA SER A 142 8.92 1.71 0.74
C SER A 142 8.49 0.59 1.68
N ASN A 143 9.09 -0.58 1.47
CA ASN A 143 8.83 -1.78 2.26
C ASN A 143 7.35 -2.17 2.27
N ILE A 144 6.73 -2.21 1.09
CA ILE A 144 5.31 -2.57 0.96
C ILE A 144 5.18 -4.00 0.44
N ASN A 145 4.28 -4.76 1.04
CA ASN A 145 3.77 -6.00 0.47
C ASN A 145 2.33 -5.82 0.01
N THR A 146 2.03 -6.11 -1.26
CA THR A 146 0.69 -6.02 -1.83
C THR A 146 0.38 -7.30 -2.59
N SER A 147 -0.65 -8.03 -2.16
CA SER A 147 -0.88 -9.39 -2.62
C SER A 147 -2.33 -9.84 -2.73
N PHE A 148 -2.59 -10.84 -3.57
CA PHE A 148 -3.88 -11.53 -3.68
C PHE A 148 -5.06 -10.62 -4.03
N HIS A 149 -4.83 -9.58 -4.84
CA HIS A 149 -5.89 -8.68 -5.25
C HIS A 149 -6.60 -9.14 -6.52
N LYS A 150 -7.91 -8.91 -6.56
CA LYS A 150 -8.75 -9.06 -7.75
C LYS A 150 -9.45 -7.74 -8.00
N ILE A 151 -8.81 -6.87 -8.78
CA ILE A 151 -9.24 -5.50 -9.00
C ILE A 151 -9.24 -5.20 -10.50
N THR A 152 -10.24 -4.49 -10.97
CA THR A 152 -10.43 -4.27 -12.42
C THR A 152 -9.23 -3.56 -13.07
N CYS A 153 -8.71 -2.49 -12.45
CA CYS A 153 -7.59 -1.70 -12.96
C CYS A 153 -6.47 -1.59 -11.92
N TYR A 154 -5.21 -1.67 -12.36
CA TYR A 154 -4.02 -1.42 -11.54
C TYR A 154 -4.06 -2.22 -10.23
N ALA A 155 -4.35 -3.52 -10.32
CA ALA A 155 -4.77 -4.29 -9.18
C ALA A 155 -3.80 -4.30 -8.00
N ALA A 156 -2.50 -4.22 -8.22
CA ALA A 156 -1.56 -4.06 -7.12
C ALA A 156 -1.60 -2.61 -6.61
N TYR A 157 -1.24 -1.64 -7.43
CA TYR A 157 -1.24 -0.23 -7.02
C TYR A 157 -1.12 0.73 -8.19
N ALA A 158 -1.34 2.01 -7.89
CA ALA A 158 -1.08 3.10 -8.82
C ALA A 158 -0.41 4.30 -8.12
N ILE A 159 0.72 4.73 -8.69
CA ILE A 159 1.45 5.95 -8.32
C ILE A 159 1.43 6.88 -9.52
N SER A 160 0.67 7.97 -9.42
CA SER A 160 0.42 8.86 -10.56
C SER A 160 0.83 10.30 -10.29
N ASP A 161 1.59 10.83 -11.25
CA ASP A 161 1.98 12.23 -11.38
C ASP A 161 2.61 12.84 -10.11
N PRO A 162 3.67 12.26 -9.53
CA PRO A 162 4.42 12.95 -8.48
C PRO A 162 4.87 14.33 -8.96
N THR A 163 4.89 15.32 -8.05
CA THR A 163 5.32 16.70 -8.36
C THR A 163 6.80 16.74 -8.78
N GLY A 164 7.61 15.79 -8.27
CA GLY A 164 8.97 15.49 -8.73
C GLY A 164 9.06 14.07 -9.31
N THR A 165 10.11 13.34 -8.94
CA THR A 165 10.23 11.90 -9.24
C THR A 165 9.76 11.10 -8.03
N GLY A 166 8.76 10.24 -8.22
CA GLY A 166 8.27 9.34 -7.18
C GLY A 166 9.30 8.25 -6.85
N ILE A 167 9.32 7.77 -5.62
CA ILE A 167 10.24 6.73 -5.17
C ILE A 167 9.45 5.49 -4.75
N ILE A 168 9.80 4.34 -5.31
CA ILE A 168 9.25 3.03 -4.91
C ILE A 168 10.43 2.10 -4.60
N LYS A 169 10.55 1.64 -3.35
CA LYS A 169 11.71 0.85 -2.89
C LYS A 169 11.31 -0.34 -2.04
N PHE A 170 11.94 -1.49 -2.24
CA PHE A 170 11.68 -2.66 -1.39
C PHE A 170 10.20 -3.06 -1.38
N THR A 171 9.53 -2.99 -2.53
CA THR A 171 8.09 -3.29 -2.63
C THR A 171 7.88 -4.59 -3.39
N THR A 172 7.03 -5.47 -2.86
CA THR A 172 6.59 -6.68 -3.54
C THR A 172 5.12 -6.58 -3.93
N ALA A 173 4.85 -6.72 -5.23
CA ALA A 173 3.51 -6.93 -5.77
C ALA A 173 3.39 -8.37 -6.24
N SER A 174 2.48 -9.15 -5.62
CA SER A 174 2.38 -10.58 -5.90
C SER A 174 0.97 -11.12 -6.05
N ASN A 175 0.83 -12.21 -6.80
CA ASN A 175 -0.40 -13.01 -6.91
C ASN A 175 -1.66 -12.17 -7.15
N THR A 176 -1.53 -11.11 -7.94
CA THR A 176 -2.57 -10.11 -8.13
C THR A 176 -3.01 -10.09 -9.58
N SER A 177 -4.31 -9.94 -9.82
CA SER A 177 -4.89 -9.99 -11.17
C SER A 177 -5.74 -8.77 -11.51
N SER A 178 -5.62 -8.28 -12.74
CA SER A 178 -6.50 -7.27 -13.31
C SER A 178 -7.04 -7.66 -14.70
N THR A 179 -8.19 -7.09 -15.05
CA THR A 179 -8.88 -7.37 -16.32
C THR A 179 -8.94 -6.16 -17.24
N HIS A 180 -8.61 -4.97 -16.74
CA HIS A 180 -8.63 -3.71 -17.47
C HIS A 180 -7.38 -2.88 -17.14
N TYR A 181 -6.85 -2.16 -18.12
CA TYR A 181 -5.57 -1.46 -18.04
C TYR A 181 -4.35 -2.36 -17.73
N ALA A 182 -3.91 -2.48 -16.48
CA ALA A 182 -2.66 -3.13 -16.10
C ALA A 182 -2.73 -3.62 -14.64
N VAL A 183 -1.70 -4.30 -14.13
CA VAL A 183 -1.60 -4.67 -12.71
C VAL A 183 -1.00 -3.55 -11.88
N THR A 184 -0.03 -2.82 -12.43
CA THR A 184 0.56 -1.64 -11.75
C THR A 184 0.54 -0.43 -12.66
N PHE A 185 0.49 0.75 -12.05
CA PHE A 185 0.67 2.02 -12.75
C PHE A 185 1.76 2.83 -12.06
N ASN A 186 2.82 3.16 -12.81
CA ASN A 186 3.97 3.93 -12.35
C ASN A 186 4.21 5.09 -13.31
N ASN A 187 4.09 6.33 -12.86
CA ASN A 187 4.41 7.48 -13.68
C ASN A 187 5.49 8.34 -13.02
N LYS A 188 6.55 8.69 -13.76
CA LYS A 188 7.68 9.49 -13.26
C LYS A 188 8.30 8.92 -11.97
N CYS A 189 8.56 7.62 -11.93
CA CYS A 189 9.03 6.93 -10.73
C CYS A 189 10.43 6.32 -10.90
N ASN A 190 11.18 6.30 -9.80
CA ASN A 190 12.35 5.45 -9.63
C ASN A 190 11.93 4.22 -8.80
N VAL A 191 11.94 3.06 -9.44
CA VAL A 191 11.60 1.77 -8.83
C VAL A 191 12.89 1.00 -8.60
N THR A 192 13.18 0.69 -7.34
CA THR A 192 14.45 0.06 -6.96
C THR A 192 14.24 -1.10 -5.98
N LYS A 193 14.85 -2.26 -6.26
CA LYS A 193 14.75 -3.44 -5.38
C LYS A 193 13.30 -3.84 -5.12
N CYS A 194 12.51 -3.98 -6.16
CA CYS A 194 11.11 -4.37 -6.07
C CYS A 194 10.87 -5.72 -6.75
N ASN A 195 9.89 -6.47 -6.26
CA ASN A 195 9.51 -7.76 -6.80
C ASN A 195 8.10 -7.70 -7.41
N TYR A 196 7.95 -8.24 -8.61
CA TYR A 196 6.69 -8.42 -9.30
C TYR A 196 6.52 -9.92 -9.57
N LEU A 197 5.71 -10.59 -8.77
CA LEU A 197 5.66 -12.06 -8.69
C LEU A 197 4.27 -12.58 -9.05
N ASN A 198 4.16 -13.44 -10.06
CA ASN A 198 2.92 -14.15 -10.40
C ASN A 198 1.71 -13.22 -10.58
N ASN A 199 1.91 -12.04 -11.16
CA ASN A 199 0.82 -11.13 -11.45
C ASN A 199 0.20 -11.47 -12.82
N ASP A 200 -1.12 -11.32 -12.94
CA ASP A 200 -1.86 -11.67 -14.16
C ASP A 200 -2.64 -10.47 -14.70
N TYR A 201 -2.40 -10.10 -15.95
CA TYR A 201 -3.24 -9.18 -16.68
C TYR A 201 -3.94 -9.92 -17.82
N THR A 202 -5.27 -10.04 -17.73
CA THR A 202 -6.06 -10.80 -18.71
C THR A 202 -6.77 -9.91 -19.74
N GLY A 203 -6.49 -8.61 -19.78
CA GLY A 203 -7.00 -7.74 -20.84
C GLY A 203 -6.19 -7.89 -22.13
N SER A 204 -6.62 -7.26 -23.22
CA SER A 204 -6.02 -7.43 -24.56
C SER A 204 -4.99 -6.36 -24.92
N ASP A 205 -5.08 -5.17 -24.31
CA ASP A 205 -4.50 -4.00 -24.96
C ASP A 205 -3.17 -3.56 -24.37
N ASN A 206 -2.95 -3.73 -23.06
CA ASN A 206 -1.77 -3.15 -22.41
C ASN A 206 -0.83 -4.19 -21.78
N GLY A 207 0.24 -3.69 -21.17
CA GLY A 207 1.15 -4.49 -20.36
C GLY A 207 0.71 -4.65 -18.90
N ILE A 208 1.36 -5.57 -18.20
CA ILE A 208 1.20 -5.82 -16.76
C ILE A 208 1.61 -4.57 -15.96
N ILE A 209 2.61 -3.84 -16.45
CA ILE A 209 3.12 -2.61 -15.86
C ILE A 209 2.87 -1.47 -16.84
N TYR A 210 2.08 -0.49 -16.41
CA TYR A 210 1.79 0.70 -17.19
C TYR A 210 2.62 1.90 -16.71
N SER A 211 3.14 2.68 -17.65
CA SER A 211 3.75 3.99 -17.37
C SER A 211 3.49 4.96 -18.51
N TYR A 212 3.54 6.27 -18.25
CA TYR A 212 3.45 7.26 -19.33
C TYR A 212 4.84 7.61 -19.88
N ARG A 213 4.95 7.71 -21.22
CA ARG A 213 6.02 8.39 -21.96
C ARG A 213 7.45 8.14 -21.44
N ASN A 214 7.87 6.88 -21.34
CA ASN A 214 9.21 6.50 -20.91
C ASN A 214 9.67 7.29 -19.67
N SER A 215 8.84 7.33 -18.62
CA SER A 215 9.09 8.17 -17.44
C SER A 215 9.58 7.41 -16.21
N THR A 216 9.62 6.08 -16.27
CA THR A 216 9.91 5.23 -15.11
C THR A 216 11.21 4.47 -15.30
N ASN A 217 12.03 4.46 -14.24
CA ASN A 217 13.27 3.71 -14.16
C ASN A 217 13.06 2.48 -13.27
N PHE A 218 13.58 1.33 -13.68
CA PHE A 218 13.63 0.11 -12.88
C PHE A 218 15.09 -0.27 -12.63
N SER A 219 15.42 -0.58 -11.38
CA SER A 219 16.79 -0.91 -10.97
C SER A 219 16.79 -2.03 -9.93
N SER A 220 17.56 -3.10 -10.16
CA SER A 220 17.64 -4.22 -9.19
C SER A 220 16.28 -4.85 -8.86
N CYS A 221 15.35 -4.87 -9.82
CA CYS A 221 14.01 -5.42 -9.64
C CYS A 221 13.87 -6.82 -10.22
N SER A 222 12.95 -7.61 -9.68
CA SER A 222 12.65 -8.97 -10.12
C SER A 222 11.25 -9.05 -10.73
N PHE A 223 11.13 -9.63 -11.91
CA PHE A 223 9.87 -9.91 -12.61
C PHE A 223 9.78 -11.42 -12.85
N ILE A 224 8.98 -12.12 -12.04
CA ILE A 224 8.95 -13.58 -12.02
C ILE A 224 7.51 -14.08 -12.19
N GLY A 225 7.29 -15.02 -13.11
CA GLY A 225 6.01 -15.72 -13.26
C GLY A 225 4.83 -14.85 -13.69
N ASN A 226 5.08 -13.62 -14.18
CA ASN A 226 3.99 -12.72 -14.55
C ASN A 226 3.37 -13.14 -15.89
N LYS A 227 2.06 -12.96 -16.04
CA LYS A 227 1.27 -13.37 -17.19
C LYS A 227 0.49 -12.20 -17.77
N GLY A 228 0.50 -12.07 -19.10
CA GLY A 228 -0.26 -11.05 -19.82
C GLY A 228 0.19 -10.97 -21.29
N ASN A 229 -0.25 -9.95 -22.02
CA ASN A 229 0.27 -9.77 -23.39
C ASN A 229 1.69 -9.19 -23.35
N TYR A 230 1.89 -8.16 -22.54
CA TYR A 230 3.18 -7.47 -22.43
C TYR A 230 3.60 -7.34 -20.97
N LEU A 231 4.90 -7.35 -20.68
CA LEU A 231 5.36 -7.03 -19.33
C LEU A 231 5.21 -5.52 -19.06
N PHE A 232 5.69 -4.69 -19.99
CA PHE A 232 5.57 -3.23 -19.95
C PHE A 232 4.69 -2.72 -21.09
N ASP A 233 3.72 -1.86 -20.78
CA ASP A 233 2.90 -1.18 -21.82
C ASP A 233 3.69 -0.13 -22.60
N VAL A 234 4.58 0.58 -21.90
CA VAL A 234 5.45 1.59 -22.50
C VAL A 234 6.87 1.28 -22.07
N LYS A 235 7.81 1.43 -23.00
CA LYS A 235 9.24 1.23 -22.74
C LYS A 235 9.68 2.03 -21.51
N PRO A 236 10.22 1.40 -20.45
CA PRO A 236 10.82 2.13 -19.35
C PRO A 236 11.99 2.99 -19.83
N ASN A 237 12.29 4.06 -19.10
CA ASN A 237 13.43 4.92 -19.44
C ASN A 237 14.76 4.20 -19.21
N ILE A 238 14.87 3.51 -18.07
CA ILE A 238 16.02 2.69 -17.70
C ILE A 238 15.50 1.37 -17.13
N VAL A 239 16.14 0.28 -17.52
CA VAL A 239 16.02 -1.04 -16.89
C VAL A 239 17.44 -1.50 -16.59
N ASP A 240 17.80 -1.53 -15.32
CA ASP A 240 19.17 -1.78 -14.87
C ASP A 240 19.21 -2.89 -13.81
N ASN A 241 20.14 -3.82 -13.94
CA ASN A 241 20.33 -4.93 -13.00
C ASN A 241 19.02 -5.69 -12.67
N CYS A 242 18.12 -5.86 -13.64
CA CYS A 242 16.83 -6.53 -13.41
C CYS A 242 16.89 -8.02 -13.70
N TYR A 243 16.08 -8.79 -12.97
CA TYR A 243 15.95 -10.22 -13.14
C TYR A 243 14.59 -10.56 -13.75
N PHE A 244 14.58 -11.39 -14.80
CA PHE A 244 13.37 -11.83 -15.49
C PHE A 244 13.34 -13.36 -15.55
N ASN A 245 12.32 -13.98 -14.98
CA ASN A 245 12.19 -15.44 -15.02
C ASN A 245 10.74 -15.90 -15.19
N GLU A 246 10.52 -16.94 -15.99
CA GLU A 246 9.22 -17.63 -16.14
C GLU A 246 8.02 -16.70 -16.47
N ASN A 247 8.24 -15.53 -17.06
CA ASN A 247 7.15 -14.65 -17.46
C ASN A 247 6.47 -15.20 -18.73
N ASN A 248 5.15 -15.34 -18.68
CA ASN A 248 4.34 -15.77 -19.81
C ASN A 248 3.70 -14.55 -20.49
N VAL A 249 4.51 -13.85 -21.28
CA VAL A 249 4.13 -12.68 -22.08
C VAL A 249 4.51 -12.88 -23.54
N THR A 250 3.76 -12.29 -24.47
CA THR A 250 4.06 -12.39 -25.91
C THR A 250 5.25 -11.53 -26.29
N GLN A 251 5.41 -10.36 -25.65
CA GLN A 251 6.58 -9.49 -25.78
C GLN A 251 6.88 -8.80 -24.44
N THR A 252 8.13 -8.37 -24.25
CA THR A 252 8.52 -7.65 -23.04
C THR A 252 7.91 -6.24 -23.01
N VAL A 253 7.95 -5.52 -24.12
CA VAL A 253 7.40 -4.17 -24.27
C VAL A 253 6.38 -4.16 -25.40
N ARG A 254 5.22 -3.53 -25.20
CA ARG A 254 4.20 -3.42 -26.25
C ARG A 254 4.72 -2.63 -27.45
N ASN A 255 4.53 -3.18 -28.65
CA ASN A 255 4.90 -2.58 -29.93
C ASN A 255 6.39 -2.23 -30.07
N ASP A 256 7.26 -2.74 -29.19
CA ASP A 256 8.71 -2.57 -29.25
C ASP A 256 9.36 -3.94 -29.02
N PRO A 257 9.99 -4.55 -30.03
CA PRO A 257 10.55 -5.90 -29.92
C PRO A 257 11.83 -5.98 -29.07
N ILE A 258 12.07 -5.01 -28.18
CA ILE A 258 13.22 -4.99 -27.28
C ILE A 258 13.14 -6.11 -26.24
N SER A 259 14.29 -6.74 -25.99
CA SER A 259 14.55 -7.61 -24.84
C SER A 259 15.56 -6.94 -23.91
N TYR A 260 15.47 -7.26 -22.62
CA TYR A 260 16.48 -6.87 -21.64
C TYR A 260 17.32 -8.08 -21.27
N ASP A 261 18.62 -7.89 -21.14
CA ASP A 261 19.48 -8.91 -20.56
C ASP A 261 19.05 -9.14 -19.11
N SER A 262 18.79 -10.39 -18.77
CA SER A 262 18.53 -10.76 -17.38
C SER A 262 19.86 -10.95 -16.68
N ASN A 263 20.03 -10.32 -15.53
CA ASN A 263 21.16 -10.64 -14.66
C ASN A 263 20.98 -12.02 -14.02
N ASP A 264 22.04 -12.51 -13.37
CA ASP A 264 21.95 -13.68 -12.49
C ASP A 264 20.89 -13.44 -11.41
N SER A 265 20.33 -14.54 -10.87
CA SER A 265 19.31 -14.51 -9.83
C SER A 265 19.64 -13.46 -8.77
N LEU A 266 18.81 -12.41 -8.71
CA LEU A 266 18.92 -11.44 -7.64
C LEU A 266 18.43 -12.14 -6.38
N ASP A 267 19.32 -12.34 -5.40
CA ASP A 267 18.94 -12.78 -4.06
C ASP A 267 18.29 -11.60 -3.31
N SER A 268 17.16 -11.12 -3.84
CA SER A 268 16.37 -10.05 -3.26
C SER A 268 15.37 -10.64 -2.27
N PHE A 269 15.87 -11.25 -1.19
CA PHE A 269 15.05 -11.50 -0.02
C PHE A 269 14.65 -10.14 0.57
N ILE A 270 13.45 -9.68 0.25
CA ILE A 270 12.87 -8.48 0.84
C ILE A 270 11.99 -8.93 2.00
N SER A 271 12.45 -8.66 3.22
CA SER A 271 11.63 -8.86 4.40
C SER A 271 10.59 -7.75 4.49
N HIS A 272 9.32 -8.11 4.35
CA HIS A 272 8.22 -7.16 4.49
C HIS A 272 7.57 -7.21 5.87
N TYR A 273 6.93 -6.10 6.23
CA TYR A 273 5.92 -6.11 7.28
C TYR A 273 4.77 -7.03 6.82
N SER A 274 4.61 -8.16 7.50
CA SER A 274 3.70 -9.24 7.08
C SER A 274 2.28 -9.00 7.58
N THR A 275 1.26 -9.41 6.81
CA THR A 275 -0.10 -9.40 7.30
C THR A 275 -0.33 -10.38 8.47
N GLU A 276 0.54 -11.36 8.67
CA GLU A 276 0.55 -12.25 9.83
C GLU A 276 0.93 -11.53 11.12
N GLN A 277 1.69 -10.43 11.01
CA GLN A 277 2.02 -9.55 12.11
C GLN A 277 0.88 -8.56 12.39
N CYS A 278 -0.17 -8.53 11.57
CA CYS A 278 -1.34 -7.72 11.84
C CYS A 278 -2.12 -8.27 13.04
N PRO A 279 -2.59 -7.39 13.96
CA PRO A 279 -3.45 -7.78 15.07
C PRO A 279 -4.72 -8.57 14.68
N THR A 280 -5.20 -8.46 13.43
CA THR A 280 -6.48 -9.02 12.97
C THR A 280 -6.39 -10.42 12.37
N THR A 281 -5.26 -10.87 11.84
CA THR A 281 -5.09 -12.25 11.32
C THR A 281 -5.22 -13.30 12.44
N ASN A 282 -4.94 -12.91 13.69
CA ASN A 282 -5.22 -13.73 14.87
C ASN A 282 -6.71 -13.80 15.25
N LEU A 283 -7.59 -12.95 14.71
CA LEU A 283 -9.04 -13.03 14.96
C LEU A 283 -9.66 -14.28 14.32
N GLU A 284 -9.12 -14.78 13.20
CA GLU A 284 -9.61 -16.01 12.58
C GLU A 284 -9.23 -17.27 13.37
N LYS A 285 -8.04 -17.31 13.99
CA LYS A 285 -7.71 -18.37 14.96
C LYS A 285 -8.61 -18.32 16.21
N ASN A 286 -9.17 -17.16 16.52
CA ASN A 286 -10.19 -16.98 17.57
C ASN A 286 -11.63 -17.25 17.07
N LYS A 287 -11.86 -17.63 15.80
CA LYS A 287 -13.20 -18.01 15.31
C LYS A 287 -13.74 -19.28 15.97
N LYS A 288 -12.89 -20.14 16.55
CA LYS A 288 -13.36 -21.26 17.37
C LYS A 288 -14.14 -20.81 18.62
N ASP A 289 -13.92 -19.58 19.10
CA ASP A 289 -14.71 -18.97 20.17
C ASP A 289 -15.84 -18.06 19.64
N SER A 290 -15.91 -17.79 18.33
CA SER A 290 -16.88 -16.86 17.72
C SER A 290 -18.18 -17.51 17.23
N ASN A 291 -18.42 -18.78 17.52
CA ASN A 291 -19.73 -19.42 17.31
C ASN A 291 -20.82 -18.89 18.28
N LEU A 292 -20.45 -18.02 19.22
CA LEU A 292 -21.41 -17.16 19.88
C LEU A 292 -21.80 -16.04 18.91
N LYS A 293 -23.00 -16.17 18.32
CA LYS A 293 -23.70 -15.12 17.58
C LYS A 293 -23.49 -13.76 18.27
N PHE A 294 -22.55 -12.96 17.77
CA PHE A 294 -22.37 -11.59 18.23
C PHE A 294 -23.58 -10.78 17.76
N LYS A 295 -24.59 -10.68 18.62
CA LYS A 295 -25.65 -9.69 18.46
C LYS A 295 -24.98 -8.32 18.44
N LYS A 296 -25.33 -7.53 17.43
CA LYS A 296 -24.92 -6.14 17.20
C LYS A 296 -24.96 -5.38 18.54
N GLY A 297 -23.80 -5.07 19.11
CA GLY A 297 -23.67 -4.31 20.35
C GLY A 297 -22.78 -4.99 21.40
N LYS A 298 -21.61 -4.39 21.61
CA LYS A 298 -20.58 -4.68 22.64
C LYS A 298 -19.66 -5.87 22.33
N LEU A 299 -18.64 -5.60 21.51
CA LEU A 299 -17.31 -6.17 21.77
C LEU A 299 -16.93 -5.76 23.20
N LYS A 300 -16.71 -6.72 24.11
CA LYS A 300 -16.38 -6.38 25.50
C LYS A 300 -14.94 -5.89 25.52
N ILE A 301 -14.68 -4.82 26.29
CA ILE A 301 -13.32 -4.28 26.53
C ILE A 301 -12.32 -5.38 26.96
N LYS A 302 -12.79 -6.45 27.61
CA LYS A 302 -11.97 -7.60 28.01
C LYS A 302 -11.47 -8.42 26.81
N ASP A 303 -12.25 -8.51 25.74
CA ASP A 303 -11.89 -9.22 24.51
C ASP A 303 -10.86 -8.39 23.72
N ILE A 304 -11.05 -7.06 23.68
CA ILE A 304 -10.07 -6.11 23.12
C ILE A 304 -8.76 -6.15 23.91
N LYS A 305 -8.80 -6.13 25.26
CA LYS A 305 -7.61 -6.24 26.12
C LYS A 305 -6.86 -7.55 25.93
N ASN A 306 -7.56 -8.67 25.71
CA ASN A 306 -6.93 -9.97 25.42
C ASN A 306 -6.30 -10.03 24.02
N ILE A 307 -6.87 -9.35 23.03
CA ILE A 307 -6.28 -9.20 21.69
C ILE A 307 -5.03 -8.33 21.77
N VAL A 308 -5.09 -7.18 22.46
CA VAL A 308 -3.95 -6.25 22.64
C VAL A 308 -2.80 -6.92 23.41
N ASN A 309 -3.07 -7.60 24.53
CA ASN A 309 -2.03 -8.30 25.31
C ASN A 309 -1.38 -9.48 24.58
N LYS A 310 -2.03 -10.07 23.56
CA LYS A 310 -1.47 -11.17 22.77
C LYS A 310 -0.73 -10.68 21.52
N SER A 311 -1.16 -9.57 20.92
CA SER A 311 -0.60 -9.05 19.67
C SER A 311 0.65 -8.18 19.87
N PHE A 312 0.80 -7.52 21.02
CA PHE A 312 1.97 -6.68 21.30
C PHE A 312 2.87 -7.36 22.34
N LYS A 313 3.66 -8.35 21.89
CA LYS A 313 4.74 -8.96 22.69
C LYS A 313 6.14 -8.49 22.29
N THR A 314 6.27 -7.27 21.77
CA THR A 314 7.59 -6.71 21.47
C THR A 314 7.57 -5.21 21.69
N SER A 315 8.55 -4.70 22.46
CA SER A 315 8.75 -3.26 22.64
C SER A 315 9.33 -2.64 21.37
N PHE A 316 8.97 -1.37 21.13
CA PHE A 316 9.45 -0.50 20.04
C PHE A 316 10.98 -0.58 19.82
N ILE A 317 11.76 -0.80 20.89
CA ILE A 317 13.22 -0.91 20.87
C ILE A 317 13.72 -2.17 20.12
N VAL A 318 12.93 -3.25 20.07
CA VAL A 318 13.31 -4.49 19.37
C VAL A 318 13.03 -4.37 17.87
N ALA A 319 11.95 -3.69 17.47
CA ALA A 319 11.60 -3.47 16.06
C ALA A 319 12.62 -2.56 15.36
N VAL A 320 13.09 -1.50 16.03
CA VAL A 320 14.10 -0.57 15.49
C VAL A 320 15.51 -1.19 15.44
N ASN A 321 15.80 -2.23 16.24
CA ASN A 321 17.12 -2.88 16.25
C ASN A 321 17.24 -4.09 15.30
N MET A 322 16.14 -4.61 14.74
CA MET A 322 16.20 -5.72 13.77
C MET A 322 16.60 -5.29 12.35
N SER A 323 16.58 -3.99 12.04
CA SER A 323 17.05 -3.43 10.77
C SER A 323 18.55 -3.06 10.75
N ILE A 324 19.27 -3.27 11.86
CA ILE A 324 20.70 -2.87 12.00
C ILE A 324 21.66 -4.06 12.13
N LYS A 325 21.18 -5.30 12.25
CA LYS A 325 22.09 -6.46 12.25
C LYS A 325 22.43 -6.91 10.82
N LYS A 326 23.53 -6.32 10.34
CA LYS A 326 24.39 -6.79 9.26
C LYS A 326 24.66 -8.30 9.33
N SER A 327 24.67 -8.92 8.16
CA SER A 327 25.89 -9.57 7.64
C SER A 327 26.10 -9.04 6.23
#